data_AF-A0A3M1E5X0-F1
#
_entry.id   AF-A0A3M1E5X0-F1
#
_cell.length_a   1.000
_cell.length_b   1.000
_cell.length_c   1.000
_cell.angle_alpha   90.00
_cell.angle_beta   90.00
_cell.angle_gamma   90.00
#
_symmetry.space_group_name_H-M   'P 1'
#
loop_
_entity.id
_entity.type
_entity.pdbx_description
1 polymer ?
#
loop_
_entity_poly.entity_id
_entity_poly.type
_entity_poly.pdbx_seq_one_letter_code
_entity_poly.pdbx_strand_id
1 'polypeptide(L)'
;MIPLLLLLGASTPGKPVFDPEVVQRKIQSGKIEEAVSALEAEVDANPAHETAWRLLAEAYERAGRDEEAKRAWTSLLRIARQESNRHEARKGIARLLRKELDAERRKDTQHVALQRDPFKIDMPEIDWEGLDEIEDSTYKPPVFPGGPEVPPFAYETEHFTVYSTNERLSKVIGERAEIYLRFMIERLFGGRSWALRFPILVYKDRTDYNNHGGPRGSGGVTFRHLTGKTRAILLYQRADSGRGIWKYGIESVLPHELTHAVINEFFRGRRAPRWLHEAIAGRFEQTRDHYGEAARLSRKVI
;
A
#
# COMPACT_ATOMS: atom_id res chain seq x y z
N MET A 1 -45.36 -75.91 -28.29
CA MET A 1 -44.38 -75.04 -28.97
C MET A 1 -44.62 -73.62 -28.49
N ILE A 2 -43.69 -73.08 -27.70
CA ILE A 2 -43.69 -71.69 -27.21
C ILE A 2 -42.44 -71.05 -27.82
N PRO A 3 -42.51 -69.87 -28.47
CA PRO A 3 -41.34 -69.27 -29.09
C PRO A 3 -40.43 -68.65 -28.03
N LEU A 4 -39.15 -68.95 -28.16
CA LEU A 4 -38.04 -68.44 -27.37
C LEU A 4 -37.80 -66.97 -27.74
N LEU A 5 -38.16 -66.03 -26.86
CA LEU A 5 -37.77 -64.63 -26.99
C LEU A 5 -36.28 -64.48 -26.61
N LEU A 6 -35.46 -64.06 -27.58
CA LEU A 6 -34.11 -63.59 -27.33
C LEU A 6 -34.17 -62.32 -26.46
N LEU A 7 -33.61 -62.38 -25.25
CA LEU A 7 -33.22 -61.19 -24.50
C LEU A 7 -31.97 -60.59 -25.16
N LEU A 8 -32.16 -59.49 -25.90
CA LEU A 8 -31.07 -58.58 -26.26
C LEU A 8 -30.57 -57.90 -24.98
N GLY A 9 -29.31 -58.16 -24.63
CA GLY A 9 -28.61 -57.47 -23.56
C GLY A 9 -28.50 -55.98 -23.88
N ALA A 10 -29.23 -55.14 -23.15
CA ALA A 10 -29.03 -53.71 -23.17
C ALA A 10 -27.64 -53.40 -22.60
N SER A 11 -26.71 -52.98 -23.46
CA SER A 11 -25.46 -52.36 -23.02
C SER A 11 -25.83 -51.10 -22.24
N THR A 12 -25.58 -51.09 -20.94
CA THR A 12 -25.63 -49.87 -20.14
C THR A 12 -24.75 -48.83 -20.82
N PRO A 13 -25.26 -47.62 -21.18
CA PRO A 13 -24.40 -46.59 -21.71
C PRO A 13 -23.33 -46.29 -20.66
N GLY A 14 -22.07 -46.52 -21.02
CA GLY A 14 -20.95 -46.20 -20.14
C GLY A 14 -21.02 -44.72 -19.75
N LYS A 15 -20.63 -44.40 -18.51
CA LYS A 15 -20.54 -43.00 -18.07
C LYS A 15 -19.77 -42.22 -19.13
N PRO A 16 -20.28 -41.08 -19.62
CA PRO A 16 -19.62 -40.31 -20.65
C PRO A 16 -18.21 -39.96 -20.18
N VAL A 17 -17.21 -40.33 -20.98
CA VAL A 17 -15.80 -39.98 -20.73
C VAL A 17 -15.69 -38.46 -20.81
N PHE A 18 -15.02 -37.85 -19.83
CA PHE A 18 -14.75 -36.43 -19.87
C PHE A 18 -13.91 -36.08 -21.10
N ASP A 19 -14.43 -35.17 -21.92
CA ASP A 19 -13.76 -34.64 -23.09
C ASP A 19 -13.59 -33.11 -22.93
N PRO A 20 -12.35 -32.63 -22.71
CA PRO A 20 -12.10 -31.20 -22.53
C PRO A 20 -12.46 -30.36 -23.76
N GLU A 21 -12.45 -30.91 -24.97
CA GLU A 21 -12.82 -30.19 -26.19
C GLU A 21 -14.34 -30.00 -26.30
N VAL A 22 -15.12 -31.01 -25.91
CA VAL A 22 -16.58 -30.90 -25.80
C VAL A 22 -16.95 -29.82 -24.78
N VAL A 23 -16.31 -29.86 -23.61
CA VAL A 23 -16.51 -28.84 -22.57
C VAL A 23 -16.13 -27.45 -23.08
N GLN A 24 -14.96 -27.31 -23.71
CA GLN A 24 -14.50 -26.04 -24.25
C GLN A 24 -15.48 -25.46 -25.29
N ARG A 25 -16.02 -26.31 -26.18
CA ARG A 25 -17.06 -25.91 -27.14
C ARG A 25 -18.32 -25.44 -26.45
N LYS A 26 -18.79 -26.13 -25.40
CA LYS A 26 -19.96 -25.67 -24.61
C LYS A 26 -19.71 -24.29 -23.99
N ILE A 27 -18.52 -24.06 -23.46
CA ILE A 27 -18.17 -22.75 -22.90
C ILE A 27 -18.15 -21.68 -24.00
N GLN A 28 -17.61 -21.97 -25.18
CA GLN A 28 -17.58 -21.05 -26.32
C GLN A 28 -18.97 -20.76 -26.91
N SER A 29 -19.86 -21.75 -26.92
CA SER A 29 -21.24 -21.60 -27.40
C SER A 29 -22.20 -21.00 -26.38
N GLY A 30 -21.70 -20.50 -25.25
CA GLY A 30 -22.51 -19.90 -24.19
C GLY A 30 -23.31 -20.88 -23.31
N LYS A 31 -23.11 -22.19 -23.48
CA LYS A 31 -23.72 -23.25 -22.65
C LYS A 31 -22.93 -23.44 -21.35
N ILE A 32 -22.76 -22.35 -20.61
CA ILE A 32 -21.82 -22.28 -19.48
C ILE A 32 -22.23 -23.23 -18.36
N GLU A 33 -23.50 -23.26 -17.97
CA GLU A 33 -23.97 -24.12 -16.85
C GLU A 33 -23.86 -25.61 -17.15
N GLU A 34 -24.10 -26.03 -18.40
CA GLU A 34 -23.87 -27.42 -18.80
C GLU A 34 -22.38 -27.79 -18.73
N ALA A 35 -21.49 -26.84 -19.03
CA ALA A 35 -20.05 -27.04 -18.92
C ALA A 35 -19.62 -27.12 -17.45
N VAL A 36 -20.14 -26.22 -16.60
CA VAL A 36 -19.89 -26.22 -15.15
C VAL A 36 -20.32 -27.56 -14.54
N SER A 37 -21.54 -28.03 -14.81
CA SER A 37 -22.04 -29.29 -14.26
C SER A 37 -21.19 -30.50 -14.65
N ALA A 38 -20.75 -30.57 -15.92
CA ALA A 38 -19.86 -31.64 -16.38
C ALA A 38 -18.47 -31.58 -15.73
N LEU A 39 -17.95 -30.36 -15.52
CA LEU A 39 -16.66 -30.13 -14.89
C LEU A 39 -16.68 -30.40 -13.37
N GLU A 40 -17.75 -30.02 -12.67
CA GLU A 40 -17.97 -30.35 -11.25
C GLU A 40 -17.97 -31.86 -11.04
N ALA A 41 -18.73 -32.60 -11.86
CA ALA A 41 -18.74 -34.07 -11.81
C ALA A 41 -17.35 -34.68 -12.07
N GLU A 42 -16.57 -34.09 -12.97
CA GLU A 42 -15.21 -34.57 -13.26
C GLU A 42 -14.24 -34.29 -12.11
N VAL A 43 -14.25 -33.10 -11.51
CA VAL A 43 -13.33 -32.80 -10.40
C VAL A 43 -13.71 -33.53 -9.11
N ASP A 44 -14.98 -33.89 -8.94
CA ASP A 44 -15.44 -34.75 -7.84
C ASP A 44 -14.98 -36.20 -8.03
N ALA A 45 -15.06 -36.72 -9.26
CA ALA A 45 -14.58 -38.06 -9.59
C ALA A 45 -13.05 -38.15 -9.64
N ASN A 46 -12.39 -37.08 -10.08
CA ASN A 46 -10.94 -36.99 -10.26
C ASN A 46 -10.37 -35.66 -9.73
N PRO A 47 -10.19 -35.52 -8.41
CA PRO A 47 -9.70 -34.29 -7.81
C PRO A 47 -8.28 -33.87 -8.23
N ALA A 48 -7.50 -34.76 -8.86
CA ALA A 48 -6.15 -34.49 -9.36
C ALA A 48 -6.13 -34.02 -10.82
N HIS A 49 -7.28 -33.84 -11.47
CA HIS A 49 -7.35 -33.48 -12.88
C HIS A 49 -7.12 -31.98 -13.12
N GLU A 50 -5.87 -31.59 -13.42
CA GLU A 50 -5.47 -30.19 -13.62
C GLU A 50 -6.28 -29.46 -14.70
N THR A 51 -6.52 -30.11 -15.85
CA THR A 51 -7.28 -29.52 -16.96
C THR A 51 -8.73 -29.24 -16.58
N ALA A 52 -9.38 -30.15 -15.85
CA ALA A 52 -10.75 -29.95 -15.38
C ALA A 52 -10.84 -28.77 -14.40
N TRP A 53 -9.92 -28.67 -13.43
CA TRP A 53 -9.90 -27.52 -12.51
C TRP A 53 -9.70 -26.18 -13.21
N ARG A 54 -8.82 -26.13 -14.21
CA ARG A 54 -8.61 -24.92 -15.03
C ARG A 54 -9.88 -24.53 -15.78
N LEU A 55 -10.48 -25.47 -16.52
CA LEU A 55 -11.69 -25.22 -17.30
C LEU A 55 -12.88 -24.86 -16.39
N LEU A 56 -12.98 -25.47 -15.21
CA LEU A 56 -14.02 -25.18 -14.23
C LEU A 56 -13.90 -23.73 -13.73
N ALA A 57 -12.68 -23.28 -13.41
CA ALA A 57 -12.45 -21.91 -12.98
C ALA A 57 -12.80 -20.89 -14.08
N GLU A 58 -12.42 -21.15 -15.33
CA GLU A 58 -12.79 -20.32 -16.49
C GLU A 58 -14.30 -20.30 -16.75
N ALA A 59 -14.98 -21.43 -16.58
CA ALA A 59 -16.42 -21.55 -16.72
C ALA A 59 -17.15 -20.74 -15.64
N TYR A 60 -16.71 -20.83 -14.38
CA TYR A 60 -17.25 -20.01 -13.28
C TYR A 60 -17.04 -18.51 -13.52
N GLU A 61 -15.88 -18.07 -14.04
CA GLU A 61 -15.65 -16.66 -14.40
C GLU A 61 -16.64 -16.18 -15.46
N ARG A 62 -16.90 -17.00 -16.49
CA ARG A 62 -17.88 -16.68 -17.54
C ARG A 62 -19.33 -16.68 -17.03
N ALA A 63 -19.63 -17.49 -16.02
CA ALA A 63 -20.91 -17.49 -15.33
C ALA A 63 -21.07 -16.31 -14.34
N GLY A 64 -20.01 -15.52 -14.09
CA GLY A 64 -20.01 -14.47 -13.08
C GLY A 64 -19.94 -14.99 -11.64
N ARG A 65 -19.60 -16.26 -11.45
CA ARG A 65 -19.48 -16.95 -10.15
C ARG A 65 -18.05 -16.83 -9.62
N ASP A 66 -17.68 -15.59 -9.27
CA ASP A 66 -16.28 -15.22 -8.98
C ASP A 66 -15.67 -15.98 -7.80
N GLU A 67 -16.45 -16.23 -6.75
CA GLU A 67 -15.99 -16.94 -5.55
C GLU A 67 -15.72 -18.43 -5.82
N GLU A 68 -16.60 -19.08 -6.59
CA GLU A 68 -16.38 -20.43 -7.09
C GLU A 68 -15.15 -20.51 -7.99
N ALA A 69 -14.98 -19.54 -8.90
CA ALA A 69 -13.80 -19.46 -9.76
C ALA A 69 -12.50 -19.37 -8.94
N LYS A 70 -12.48 -18.53 -7.90
CA LYS A 70 -11.33 -18.36 -6.99
C LYS A 70 -11.00 -19.67 -6.27
N ARG A 71 -12.03 -20.41 -5.82
CA ARG A 71 -11.86 -21.76 -5.22
C ARG A 71 -11.27 -22.75 -6.24
N ALA A 72 -11.79 -22.80 -7.46
CA ALA A 72 -11.30 -23.69 -8.50
C ALA A 72 -9.85 -23.38 -8.92
N TRP A 73 -9.48 -22.10 -9.06
CA TRP A 73 -8.08 -21.70 -9.30
C TRP A 73 -7.17 -22.07 -8.13
N THR A 74 -7.64 -21.94 -6.89
CA THR A 74 -6.88 -22.33 -5.71
C THR A 74 -6.66 -23.85 -5.65
N SER A 75 -7.67 -24.64 -6.03
CA SER A 75 -7.54 -26.09 -6.19
C SER A 75 -6.50 -26.44 -7.26
N LEU A 76 -6.55 -25.80 -8.45
CA LEU A 76 -5.53 -26.00 -9.48
C LEU A 76 -4.13 -25.67 -8.96
N LEU A 77 -3.95 -24.53 -8.30
CA LEU A 77 -2.65 -24.12 -7.76
C LEU A 77 -2.07 -25.15 -6.78
N ARG A 78 -2.94 -25.79 -5.99
CA ARG A 78 -2.56 -26.82 -5.01
C ARG A 78 -2.10 -28.13 -5.67
N ILE A 79 -2.74 -28.53 -6.77
CA ILE A 79 -2.44 -29.82 -7.43
C ILE A 79 -1.46 -29.71 -8.60
N ALA A 80 -1.22 -28.50 -9.11
CA ALA A 80 -0.46 -28.28 -10.34
C ALA A 80 0.97 -28.81 -10.25
N ARG A 81 1.29 -29.74 -11.16
CA ARG A 81 2.63 -30.35 -11.27
C ARG A 81 3.58 -29.49 -12.10
N GLN A 82 3.05 -28.79 -13.11
CA GLN A 82 3.82 -27.95 -14.02
C GLN A 82 3.73 -26.46 -13.63
N GLU A 83 4.83 -25.73 -13.82
CA GLU A 83 4.87 -24.29 -13.50
C GLU A 83 3.92 -23.47 -14.38
N SER A 84 3.65 -23.90 -15.62
CA SER A 84 2.66 -23.27 -16.50
C SER A 84 1.27 -23.22 -15.87
N ASN A 85 0.81 -24.34 -15.29
CA ASN A 85 -0.50 -24.42 -14.65
C ASN A 85 -0.55 -23.62 -13.34
N ARG A 86 0.55 -23.58 -12.58
CA ARG A 86 0.68 -22.69 -11.41
C ARG A 86 0.61 -21.22 -11.81
N HIS A 87 1.27 -20.85 -12.91
CA HIS A 87 1.23 -19.49 -13.43
C HIS A 87 -0.19 -19.10 -13.84
N GLU A 88 -0.90 -19.95 -14.57
CA GLU A 88 -2.30 -19.70 -14.95
C GLU A 88 -3.21 -19.57 -13.73
N ALA A 89 -3.06 -20.44 -12.72
CA ALA A 89 -3.83 -20.34 -11.49
C ALA A 89 -3.60 -19.01 -10.75
N ARG A 90 -2.34 -18.58 -10.60
CA ARG A 90 -2.00 -17.29 -9.98
C ARG A 90 -2.60 -16.11 -10.76
N LYS A 91 -2.55 -16.17 -12.10
CA LYS A 91 -3.12 -15.15 -12.98
C LYS A 91 -4.64 -15.07 -12.87
N GLY A 92 -5.31 -16.21 -12.75
CA GLY A 92 -6.75 -16.30 -12.47
C GLY A 92 -7.14 -15.64 -11.15
N ILE A 93 -6.47 -16.04 -10.07
CA ILE A 93 -6.69 -15.47 -8.73
C ILE A 93 -6.43 -13.96 -8.72
N ALA A 94 -5.32 -13.50 -9.30
CA ALA A 94 -4.98 -12.07 -9.35
C ALA A 94 -6.03 -11.24 -10.11
N ARG A 95 -6.58 -11.78 -11.20
CA ARG A 95 -7.65 -11.12 -11.97
C ARG A 95 -8.94 -11.00 -11.14
N LEU A 96 -9.31 -12.04 -10.41
CA LEU A 96 -10.50 -12.04 -9.55
C LEU A 96 -10.35 -11.09 -8.35
N LEU A 97 -9.18 -11.10 -7.69
CA LEU A 97 -8.88 -10.15 -6.61
C LEU A 97 -8.93 -8.70 -7.08
N ARG A 98 -8.43 -8.42 -8.29
CA ARG A 98 -8.55 -7.09 -8.88
C ARG A 98 -10.00 -6.71 -9.14
N LYS A 99 -10.81 -7.64 -9.68
CA LYS A 99 -12.25 -7.42 -9.90
C LYS A 99 -13.00 -7.15 -8.59
N GLU A 100 -12.69 -7.90 -7.54
CA GLU A 100 -13.21 -7.72 -6.17
C GLU A 100 -12.83 -6.34 -5.62
N LEU A 101 -11.55 -5.96 -5.72
CA LEU A 101 -11.07 -4.64 -5.33
C LEU A 101 -11.75 -3.51 -6.11
N ASP A 102 -11.93 -3.68 -7.42
CA ASP A 102 -12.61 -2.70 -8.28
C ASP A 102 -14.12 -2.60 -7.97
N ALA A 103 -14.74 -3.70 -7.54
CA ALA A 103 -16.13 -3.73 -7.12
C ALA A 103 -16.31 -3.05 -5.75
N GLU A 104 -15.39 -3.28 -4.82
CA GLU A 104 -15.38 -2.64 -3.52
C GLU A 104 -15.12 -1.13 -3.65
N ARG A 105 -14.14 -0.74 -4.48
CA ARG A 105 -13.94 0.66 -4.88
C ARG A 105 -15.20 1.27 -5.48
N ARG A 106 -15.98 0.53 -6.28
CA ARG A 106 -17.22 1.03 -6.88
C ARG A 106 -18.33 1.22 -5.84
N LYS A 107 -18.45 0.33 -4.86
CA LYS A 107 -19.38 0.50 -3.72
C LYS A 107 -18.99 1.70 -2.86
N ASP A 108 -17.70 1.87 -2.59
CA ASP A 108 -17.16 3.06 -1.94
C ASP A 108 -17.45 4.32 -2.77
N THR A 109 -17.27 4.26 -4.09
CA THR A 109 -17.52 5.39 -5.02
C THR A 109 -19.00 5.77 -5.09
N GLN A 110 -19.93 4.84 -4.88
CA GLN A 110 -21.36 5.11 -4.91
C GLN A 110 -21.87 5.72 -3.59
N HIS A 111 -21.15 5.55 -2.48
CA HIS A 111 -21.36 6.27 -1.22
C HIS A 111 -20.60 7.60 -1.14
N VAL A 112 -19.52 7.75 -1.91
CA VAL A 112 -18.60 8.91 -1.88
C VAL A 112 -18.65 9.66 -3.21
N ALA A 113 -19.81 10.20 -3.57
CA ALA A 113 -19.87 11.20 -4.62
C ALA A 113 -19.32 12.54 -4.09
N LEU A 114 -18.08 12.86 -4.52
CA LEU A 114 -17.34 14.14 -4.47
C LEU A 114 -16.19 14.28 -3.42
N GLN A 115 -14.97 14.05 -3.95
CA GLN A 115 -13.66 14.67 -3.61
C GLN A 115 -13.13 14.64 -2.17
N ARG A 116 -12.40 13.58 -1.79
CA ARG A 116 -11.19 13.70 -0.95
C ARG A 116 -10.12 12.76 -1.49
N ASP A 117 -8.95 13.27 -1.84
CA ASP A 117 -7.80 12.42 -2.20
C ASP A 117 -7.50 11.49 -1.01
N PRO A 118 -7.42 10.16 -1.21
CA PRO A 118 -7.31 9.19 -0.12
C PRO A 118 -6.03 9.30 0.70
N PHE A 119 -5.05 10.11 0.24
CA PHE A 119 -3.83 10.45 0.97
C PHE A 119 -3.86 11.84 1.63
N LYS A 120 -4.99 12.55 1.53
CA LYS A 120 -5.22 13.82 2.21
C LYS A 120 -5.97 13.58 3.52
N ILE A 121 -5.47 14.24 4.56
CA ILE A 121 -6.02 14.19 5.91
C ILE A 121 -6.81 15.48 6.12
N ASP A 122 -8.01 15.35 6.68
CA ASP A 122 -8.74 16.51 7.19
C ASP A 122 -8.04 16.97 8.47
N MET A 123 -7.28 18.05 8.33
CA MET A 123 -6.24 18.44 9.25
C MET A 123 -6.76 19.53 10.19
N PRO A 124 -6.75 19.35 11.53
CA PRO A 124 -7.22 20.37 12.47
C PRO A 124 -6.57 21.74 12.19
N GLU A 125 -7.33 22.83 12.25
CA GLU A 125 -6.76 24.16 12.00
C GLU A 125 -5.63 24.49 13.01
N ILE A 126 -4.62 25.19 12.51
CA ILE A 126 -3.51 25.69 13.32
C ILE A 126 -3.63 27.20 13.32
N ASP A 127 -3.62 27.80 14.51
CA ASP A 127 -3.30 29.22 14.62
C ASP A 127 -1.79 29.39 14.39
N TRP A 128 -1.47 30.09 13.30
CA TRP A 128 -0.11 30.25 12.79
C TRP A 128 0.64 31.44 13.37
N GLU A 129 -0.05 32.31 14.13
CA GLU A 129 0.53 33.53 14.67
C GLU A 129 1.70 33.23 15.61
N GLY A 130 2.83 33.92 15.40
CA GLY A 130 4.04 33.82 16.22
C GLY A 130 4.85 32.53 16.05
N LEU A 131 4.39 31.55 15.23
CA LEU A 131 5.13 30.31 14.99
C LEU A 131 6.40 30.50 14.17
N ASP A 132 6.67 31.71 13.71
CA ASP A 132 7.84 32.09 12.92
C ASP A 132 8.94 32.80 13.71
N GLU A 133 8.60 33.21 14.91
CA GLU A 133 9.52 33.88 15.80
C GLU A 133 10.57 32.88 16.29
N ILE A 134 11.81 33.35 16.33
CA ILE A 134 12.93 32.64 16.93
C ILE A 134 13.02 33.13 18.36
N GLU A 135 12.49 32.36 19.30
CA GLU A 135 12.45 32.70 20.73
C GLU A 135 13.82 32.48 21.39
N ASP A 136 14.49 31.38 21.04
CA ASP A 136 15.84 31.06 21.49
C ASP A 136 16.60 30.29 20.39
N SER A 137 17.86 30.66 20.19
CA SER A 137 18.78 30.04 19.22
C SER A 137 20.03 29.46 19.88
N THR A 138 19.97 29.25 21.19
CA THR A 138 21.02 28.59 21.97
C THR A 138 20.88 27.08 21.81
N TYR A 139 21.80 26.49 21.05
CA TYR A 139 21.79 25.05 20.80
C TYR A 139 22.32 24.24 21.98
N LYS A 140 21.71 23.08 22.20
CA LYS A 140 22.07 22.12 23.25
C LYS A 140 22.88 20.96 22.65
N PRO A 141 23.68 20.25 23.46
CA PRO A 141 24.41 19.07 23.01
C PRO A 141 23.52 18.05 22.30
N PRO A 142 24.08 17.26 21.37
CA PRO A 142 23.31 16.33 20.55
C PRO A 142 22.65 15.21 21.37
N VAL A 143 21.46 14.79 20.93
CA VAL A 143 20.70 13.66 21.55
C VAL A 143 21.44 12.32 21.43
N PHE A 144 22.35 12.21 20.45
CA PHE A 144 23.14 11.00 20.22
C PHE A 144 24.60 11.33 19.90
N PRO A 145 25.56 10.42 20.20
CA PRO A 145 26.96 10.65 19.90
C PRO A 145 27.23 10.94 18.42
N GLY A 146 28.00 12.00 18.15
CA GLY A 146 28.32 12.46 16.80
C GLY A 146 27.11 12.96 16.00
N GLY A 147 26.03 13.34 16.68
CA GLY A 147 24.86 13.97 16.07
C GLY A 147 24.93 15.49 15.98
N PRO A 148 23.94 16.10 15.32
CA PRO A 148 23.81 17.55 15.32
C PRO A 148 23.35 18.05 16.69
N GLU A 149 23.81 19.24 17.07
CA GLU A 149 23.27 19.98 18.21
C GLU A 149 21.77 20.21 18.02
N VAL A 150 21.02 20.31 19.12
CA VAL A 150 19.56 20.40 19.07
C VAL A 150 19.07 21.76 19.52
N PRO A 151 18.00 22.29 18.89
CA PRO A 151 17.36 23.51 19.35
C PRO A 151 16.91 23.44 20.84
N PRO A 152 16.72 24.59 21.50
CA PRO A 152 16.58 24.65 22.95
C PRO A 152 15.24 24.11 23.48
N PHE A 153 14.13 24.34 22.78
CA PHE A 153 12.81 23.90 23.24
C PHE A 153 12.54 22.48 22.80
N ALA A 154 12.02 21.66 23.72
CA ALA A 154 11.69 20.27 23.46
C ALA A 154 10.23 20.00 23.83
N TYR A 155 9.51 19.30 22.96
CA TYR A 155 8.16 18.80 23.23
C TYR A 155 8.08 17.30 22.94
N GLU A 156 7.52 16.55 23.89
CA GLU A 156 7.42 15.09 23.78
C GLU A 156 5.99 14.65 23.47
N THR A 157 5.87 13.72 22.54
CA THR A 157 4.64 12.97 22.25
C THR A 157 4.89 11.48 22.46
N GLU A 158 3.97 10.61 22.03
CA GLU A 158 4.12 9.15 22.13
C GLU A 158 5.28 8.63 21.26
N HIS A 159 5.45 9.17 20.06
CA HIS A 159 6.40 8.70 19.06
C HIS A 159 7.47 9.72 18.68
N PHE A 160 7.41 10.94 19.22
CA PHE A 160 8.35 12.00 18.84
C PHE A 160 8.88 12.78 20.04
N THR A 161 10.10 13.26 19.89
CA THR A 161 10.62 14.38 20.68
C THR A 161 11.00 15.47 19.68
N VAL A 162 10.29 16.60 19.72
CA VAL A 162 10.47 17.69 18.77
C VAL A 162 11.31 18.77 19.42
N TYR A 163 12.40 19.15 18.77
CA TYR A 163 13.26 20.26 19.16
C TYR A 163 13.07 21.44 18.21
N SER A 164 12.84 22.63 18.75
CA SER A 164 12.60 23.86 17.98
C SER A 164 13.21 25.08 18.66
N THR A 165 13.39 26.15 17.88
CA THR A 165 13.73 27.49 18.36
C THR A 165 12.52 28.31 18.83
N ASN A 166 11.34 27.71 18.78
CA ASN A 166 10.07 28.25 19.24
C ASN A 166 9.30 27.14 19.98
N GLU A 167 8.91 27.41 21.23
CA GLU A 167 8.28 26.42 22.11
C GLU A 167 6.94 25.94 21.53
N ARG A 168 6.08 26.88 21.12
CA ARG A 168 4.77 26.57 20.56
C ARG A 168 4.89 25.76 19.26
N LEU A 169 5.85 26.08 18.41
CA LEU A 169 6.11 25.37 17.16
C LEU A 169 6.51 23.90 17.43
N SER A 170 7.31 23.63 18.47
CA SER A 170 7.68 22.25 18.83
C SER A 170 6.44 21.40 19.14
N LYS A 171 5.47 21.98 19.86
CA LYS A 171 4.19 21.35 20.17
C LYS A 171 3.35 21.09 18.93
N VAL A 172 3.15 22.11 18.09
CA VAL A 172 2.37 21.99 16.85
C VAL A 172 2.93 20.89 15.95
N ILE A 173 4.26 20.84 15.77
CA ILE A 173 4.92 19.81 14.96
C ILE A 173 4.73 18.43 15.56
N GLY A 174 4.87 18.27 16.88
CA GLY A 174 4.70 16.99 17.55
C GLY A 174 3.28 16.44 17.35
N GLU A 175 2.28 17.25 17.62
CA GLU A 175 0.87 16.86 17.45
C GLU A 175 0.55 16.53 15.98
N ARG A 176 1.13 17.26 15.03
CA ARG A 176 0.97 16.97 13.60
C ARG A 176 1.65 15.67 13.19
N ALA A 177 2.85 15.42 13.67
CA ALA A 177 3.60 14.21 13.38
C ALA A 177 2.85 12.97 13.84
N GLU A 178 2.15 13.02 14.97
CA GLU A 178 1.32 11.90 15.45
C GLU A 178 0.13 11.61 14.52
N ILE A 179 -0.54 12.65 14.03
CA ILE A 179 -1.65 12.49 13.07
C ILE A 179 -1.12 11.86 11.78
N TYR A 180 0.00 12.36 11.25
CA TYR A 180 0.62 11.80 10.05
C TYR A 180 1.06 10.35 10.24
N LEU A 181 1.71 10.03 11.35
CA LEU A 181 2.19 8.69 11.64
C LEU A 181 1.04 7.69 11.70
N ARG A 182 -0.02 8.02 12.45
CA ARG A 182 -1.22 7.18 12.55
C ARG A 182 -1.83 6.90 11.19
N PHE A 183 -2.01 7.97 10.40
CA PHE A 183 -2.55 7.86 9.05
C PHE A 183 -1.67 6.99 8.14
N MET A 184 -0.35 7.16 8.16
CA MET A 184 0.57 6.34 7.38
C MET A 184 0.52 4.87 7.79
N ILE A 185 0.47 4.58 9.09
CA ILE A 185 0.38 3.22 9.62
C ILE A 185 -0.91 2.54 9.17
N GLU A 186 -2.04 3.23 9.26
CA GLU A 186 -3.34 2.74 8.79
C GLU A 186 -3.30 2.47 7.28
N ARG A 187 -2.83 3.42 6.49
CA ARG A 187 -2.85 3.35 5.02
C ARG A 187 -1.85 2.37 4.42
N LEU A 188 -0.64 2.29 4.97
CA LEU A 188 0.44 1.47 4.39
C LEU A 188 0.52 0.07 5.01
N PHE A 189 0.12 -0.07 6.28
CA PHE A 189 0.40 -1.28 7.05
C PHE A 189 -0.82 -1.85 7.79
N GLY A 190 -2.02 -1.32 7.56
CA GLY A 190 -3.27 -1.85 8.11
C GLY A 190 -3.39 -1.71 9.63
N GLY A 191 -2.84 -0.64 10.20
CA GLY A 191 -3.05 -0.31 11.63
C GLY A 191 -2.17 -1.09 12.61
N ARG A 192 -1.05 -1.69 12.16
CA ARG A 192 -0.09 -2.37 13.04
C ARG A 192 0.48 -1.41 14.09
N SER A 193 0.80 -1.93 15.28
CA SER A 193 1.41 -1.12 16.33
C SER A 193 2.78 -0.56 15.93
N TRP A 194 3.06 0.66 16.40
CA TRP A 194 4.33 1.34 16.25
C TRP A 194 4.96 1.54 17.63
N ALA A 195 6.27 1.33 17.74
CA ALA A 195 6.98 1.39 19.03
C ALA A 195 8.25 2.23 18.98
N LEU A 196 8.59 2.79 17.81
CA LEU A 196 9.81 3.56 17.64
C LEU A 196 9.55 5.04 17.84
N ARG A 197 10.50 5.70 18.51
CA ARG A 197 10.50 7.15 18.70
C ARG A 197 11.55 7.80 17.81
N PHE A 198 11.23 8.96 17.24
CA PHE A 198 12.17 9.75 16.44
C PHE A 198 12.30 11.17 16.97
N PRO A 199 13.52 11.73 17.05
CA PRO A 199 13.67 13.16 17.24
C PRO A 199 13.37 13.91 15.93
N ILE A 200 12.64 15.02 16.04
CA ILE A 200 12.43 15.98 14.94
C ILE A 200 13.17 17.26 15.34
N LEU A 201 14.12 17.71 14.52
CA LEU A 201 14.96 18.87 14.80
C LEU A 201 14.63 20.00 13.83
N VAL A 202 14.18 21.14 14.35
CA VAL A 202 13.70 22.28 13.56
C VAL A 202 14.65 23.45 13.79
N TYR A 203 15.51 23.72 12.81
CA TYR A 203 16.49 24.81 12.90
C TYR A 203 15.89 26.15 12.46
N LYS A 204 16.48 27.26 12.92
CA LYS A 204 15.94 28.60 12.69
C LYS A 204 15.74 28.94 11.21
N ASP A 205 16.70 28.57 10.37
CA ASP A 205 16.73 28.87 8.94
C ASP A 205 17.47 27.79 8.16
N ARG A 206 17.46 27.91 6.83
CA ARG A 206 18.12 26.93 5.95
C ARG A 206 19.63 26.86 6.16
N THR A 207 20.29 28.00 6.37
CA THR A 207 21.74 28.03 6.60
C THR A 207 22.10 27.24 7.85
N ASP A 208 21.34 27.44 8.92
CA ASP A 208 21.49 26.74 10.19
C ASP A 208 21.24 25.23 10.05
N TYR A 209 20.16 24.87 9.36
CA TYR A 209 19.87 23.49 8.99
C TYR A 209 21.01 22.85 8.19
N ASN A 210 21.64 23.58 7.28
CA ASN A 210 22.77 23.07 6.51
C ASN A 210 24.02 22.86 7.36
N ASN A 211 24.30 23.78 8.29
CA ASN A 211 25.41 23.64 9.24
C ASN A 211 25.24 22.41 10.14
N HIS A 212 24.00 22.00 10.40
CA HIS A 212 23.65 20.83 11.20
C HIS A 212 23.42 19.56 10.35
N GLY A 213 23.95 19.50 9.14
CA GLY A 213 23.98 18.30 8.30
C GLY A 213 22.80 18.14 7.34
N GLY A 214 21.90 19.12 7.28
CA GLY A 214 20.85 19.19 6.28
C GLY A 214 21.40 19.43 4.85
N PRO A 215 20.95 18.73 3.81
CA PRO A 215 21.39 18.99 2.43
C PRO A 215 20.84 20.32 1.86
N ARG A 216 21.71 21.09 1.20
CA ARG A 216 21.41 22.44 0.63
C ARG A 216 20.21 22.48 -0.32
N GLY A 217 19.95 21.39 -1.04
CA GLY A 217 18.86 21.28 -2.01
C GLY A 217 17.51 20.80 -1.47
N SER A 218 17.37 20.57 -0.16
CA SER A 218 16.14 20.00 0.43
C SER A 218 15.46 20.93 1.44
N GLY A 219 14.14 20.78 1.57
CA GLY A 219 13.32 21.41 2.63
C GLY A 219 13.43 20.71 3.99
N GLY A 220 13.90 19.46 3.98
CA GLY A 220 14.08 18.62 5.16
C GLY A 220 14.87 17.35 4.80
N VAL A 221 15.23 16.57 5.80
CA VAL A 221 15.88 15.28 5.56
C VAL A 221 15.63 14.30 6.70
N THR A 222 15.35 13.05 6.32
CA THR A 222 15.43 11.90 7.21
C THR A 222 16.88 11.46 7.37
N PHE A 223 17.51 11.88 8.47
CA PHE A 223 18.91 11.60 8.79
C PHE A 223 19.09 10.17 9.31
N ARG A 224 19.98 9.39 8.69
CA ARG A 224 20.15 7.94 8.94
C ARG A 224 21.50 7.60 9.56
N HIS A 225 21.55 6.47 10.26
CA HIS A 225 22.79 5.81 10.68
C HIS A 225 23.35 4.90 9.57
N LEU A 226 24.63 4.52 9.67
CA LEU A 226 25.30 3.58 8.76
C LEU A 226 24.59 2.21 8.66
N THR A 227 23.81 1.86 9.69
CA THR A 227 23.01 0.62 9.75
C THR A 227 21.63 0.73 9.08
N GLY A 228 21.31 1.88 8.47
CA GLY A 228 20.03 2.12 7.79
C GLY A 228 18.86 2.55 8.68
N LYS A 229 19.07 2.66 10.00
CA LYS A 229 18.06 3.14 10.96
C LYS A 229 17.95 4.66 10.95
N THR A 230 16.74 5.18 11.10
CA THR A 230 16.47 6.62 11.20
C THR A 230 16.98 7.16 12.55
N ARG A 231 17.80 8.23 12.52
CA ARG A 231 18.30 8.90 13.73
C ARG A 231 17.48 10.13 14.08
N ALA A 232 17.09 10.93 13.08
CA ALA A 232 16.34 12.16 13.26
C ALA A 232 15.67 12.57 11.95
N ILE A 233 14.64 13.39 12.05
CA ILE A 233 14.10 14.18 10.92
C ILE A 233 14.54 15.62 11.14
N LEU A 234 15.19 16.22 10.15
CA LEU A 234 15.66 17.60 10.22
C LEU A 234 14.79 18.47 9.31
N LEU A 235 14.34 19.61 9.82
CA LEU A 235 13.55 20.63 9.15
C LEU A 235 14.13 22.01 9.48
N TYR A 236 13.58 23.08 8.88
CA TYR A 236 13.87 24.45 9.28
C TYR A 236 12.65 25.36 9.18
N GLN A 237 12.65 26.41 9.99
CA GLN A 237 11.50 27.30 10.20
C GLN A 237 11.38 28.37 9.10
N ARG A 238 12.50 28.99 8.67
CA ARG A 238 12.51 30.13 7.72
C ARG A 238 13.36 29.87 6.47
N ALA A 239 12.87 30.28 5.30
CA ALA A 239 13.69 30.29 4.08
C ALA A 239 14.68 31.47 4.09
N ASP A 240 15.72 31.37 3.25
CA ASP A 240 16.75 32.41 3.09
C ASP A 240 16.16 33.79 2.72
N SER A 241 14.99 33.82 2.09
CA SER A 241 14.29 35.06 1.75
C SER A 241 13.57 35.72 2.93
N GLY A 242 13.77 35.22 4.17
CA GLY A 242 13.07 35.65 5.38
C GLY A 242 11.59 35.24 5.46
N ARG A 243 11.04 34.68 4.37
CA ARG A 243 9.67 34.17 4.31
C ARG A 243 9.54 32.91 5.13
N GLY A 244 8.41 32.84 5.79
CA GLY A 244 7.98 31.64 6.46
C GLY A 244 7.76 30.47 5.57
N ILE A 245 8.46 29.39 5.87
CA ILE A 245 8.15 28.11 5.26
C ILE A 245 7.64 27.11 6.27
N TRP A 246 7.49 27.46 7.56
CA TRP A 246 7.03 26.53 8.61
C TRP A 246 5.68 25.89 8.25
N LYS A 247 4.75 26.63 7.63
CA LYS A 247 3.49 26.04 7.10
C LYS A 247 3.75 24.96 6.07
N TYR A 248 4.58 25.25 5.06
CA TYR A 248 4.99 24.27 4.04
C TYR A 248 5.83 23.12 4.64
N GLY A 249 6.68 23.42 5.61
CA GLY A 249 7.49 22.47 6.35
C GLY A 249 6.62 21.47 7.10
N ILE A 250 5.56 21.93 7.77
CA ILE A 250 4.62 21.10 8.53
C ILE A 250 3.65 20.34 7.62
N GLU A 251 3.18 20.96 6.55
CA GLU A 251 2.11 20.40 5.71
C GLU A 251 2.60 19.59 4.51
N SER A 252 3.85 19.78 4.06
CA SER A 252 4.41 19.05 2.91
C SER A 252 5.70 18.32 3.30
N VAL A 253 6.68 19.02 3.87
CA VAL A 253 8.00 18.41 4.11
C VAL A 253 7.97 17.36 5.22
N LEU A 254 7.33 17.65 6.35
CA LEU A 254 7.24 16.75 7.50
C LEU A 254 6.60 15.41 7.13
N PRO A 255 5.40 15.33 6.51
CA PRO A 255 4.84 14.05 6.12
C PRO A 255 5.66 13.35 5.04
N HIS A 256 6.34 14.08 4.15
CA HIS A 256 7.26 13.51 3.17
C HIS A 256 8.43 12.78 3.88
N GLU A 257 9.13 13.47 4.76
CA GLU A 257 10.28 12.91 5.48
C GLU A 257 9.86 11.79 6.44
N LEU A 258 8.73 11.96 7.12
CA LEU A 258 8.19 10.93 8.01
C LEU A 258 7.88 9.64 7.23
N THR A 259 7.41 9.74 5.98
CA THR A 259 7.21 8.56 5.13
C THR A 259 8.50 7.78 4.91
N HIS A 260 9.63 8.48 4.66
CA HIS A 260 10.93 7.83 4.53
C HIS A 260 11.32 7.12 5.84
N ALA A 261 11.16 7.77 6.98
CA ALA A 261 11.44 7.18 8.28
C ALA A 261 10.63 5.90 8.52
N VAL A 262 9.32 5.97 8.28
CA VAL A 262 8.39 4.85 8.47
C VAL A 262 8.73 3.67 7.58
N ILE A 263 8.95 3.91 6.27
CA ILE A 263 9.32 2.85 5.31
C ILE A 263 10.65 2.21 5.72
N ASN A 264 11.66 3.00 6.09
CA ASN A 264 12.98 2.47 6.48
C ASN A 264 12.88 1.49 7.64
N GLU A 265 12.12 1.85 8.67
CA GLU A 265 11.98 1.01 9.86
C GLU A 265 11.12 -0.22 9.59
N PHE A 266 10.07 -0.12 8.76
CA PHE A 266 9.24 -1.26 8.42
C PHE A 266 10.01 -2.30 7.60
N PHE A 267 10.83 -1.87 6.63
CA PHE A 267 11.59 -2.75 5.76
C PHE A 267 12.97 -3.16 6.33
N ARG A 268 13.33 -2.71 7.55
CA ARG A 268 14.49 -3.15 8.36
C ARG A 268 15.78 -3.39 7.55
N GLY A 269 16.15 -2.44 6.69
CA GLY A 269 17.39 -2.48 5.92
C GLY A 269 17.31 -3.14 4.53
N ARG A 270 16.14 -3.64 4.10
CA ARG A 270 15.93 -3.94 2.67
C ARG A 270 15.83 -2.63 1.90
N ARG A 271 16.70 -2.44 0.89
CA ARG A 271 16.68 -1.24 0.05
C ARG A 271 15.44 -1.26 -0.84
N ALA A 272 14.38 -0.56 -0.44
CA ALA A 272 13.33 -0.23 -1.39
C ALA A 272 13.91 0.75 -2.43
N PRO A 273 13.54 0.63 -3.71
CA PRO A 273 14.04 1.51 -4.76
C PRO A 273 13.73 2.98 -4.44
N ARG A 274 14.67 3.88 -4.73
CA ARG A 274 14.51 5.32 -4.45
C ARG A 274 13.25 5.90 -5.09
N TRP A 275 12.91 5.50 -6.32
CA TRP A 275 11.70 5.96 -7.00
C TRP A 275 10.42 5.63 -6.22
N LEU A 276 10.38 4.47 -5.53
CA LEU A 276 9.22 4.05 -4.76
C LEU A 276 9.11 4.86 -3.46
N HIS A 277 10.24 5.08 -2.78
CA HIS A 277 10.32 5.95 -1.60
C HIS A 277 9.77 7.34 -1.89
N GLU A 278 10.31 8.01 -2.91
CA GLU A 278 9.90 9.37 -3.28
C GLU A 278 8.45 9.41 -3.77
N ALA A 279 7.99 8.39 -4.51
CA ALA A 279 6.61 8.33 -5.00
C ALA A 279 5.59 8.20 -3.88
N ILE A 280 5.87 7.36 -2.86
CA ILE A 280 4.98 7.22 -1.69
C ILE A 280 5.06 8.48 -0.83
N ALA A 281 6.26 9.00 -0.55
CA ALA A 281 6.44 10.22 0.24
C ALA A 281 5.70 11.41 -0.37
N GLY A 282 5.78 11.59 -1.69
CA GLY A 282 5.06 12.62 -2.43
C GLY A 282 3.53 12.49 -2.38
N ARG A 283 2.98 11.31 -2.09
CA ARG A 283 1.54 11.12 -1.91
C ARG A 283 1.02 11.61 -0.56
N PHE A 284 1.84 11.50 0.49
CA PHE A 284 1.46 11.94 1.84
C PHE A 284 1.65 13.44 2.07
N GLU A 285 2.22 14.18 1.12
CA GLU A 285 2.28 15.64 1.19
C GLU A 285 0.86 16.24 1.14
N GLN A 286 0.53 17.17 2.04
CA GLN A 286 -0.84 17.70 2.16
C GLN A 286 -1.10 18.91 1.24
N THR A 287 -0.09 19.76 0.99
CA THR A 287 -0.26 21.03 0.24
C THR A 287 0.19 21.02 -1.22
N ARG A 288 0.74 19.92 -1.73
CA ARG A 288 1.20 19.84 -3.14
C ARG A 288 0.20 19.11 -4.04
N ASP A 289 -0.38 19.86 -4.97
CA ASP A 289 -1.12 19.36 -6.15
C ASP A 289 -0.20 19.19 -7.40
N HIS A 290 1.12 19.36 -7.26
CA HIS A 290 2.03 19.59 -8.40
C HIS A 290 2.94 18.44 -8.86
N TYR A 291 2.75 17.18 -8.43
CA TYR A 291 3.40 16.05 -9.11
C TYR A 291 2.52 15.48 -10.22
N GLY A 292 2.37 16.25 -11.30
CA GLY A 292 1.58 15.92 -12.51
C GLY A 292 2.04 14.67 -13.28
N GLU A 293 3.18 14.06 -12.94
CA GLU A 293 3.70 12.90 -13.68
C GLU A 293 4.09 11.70 -12.80
N ALA A 294 4.76 11.93 -11.66
CA ALA A 294 5.08 10.85 -10.70
C ALA A 294 3.83 10.31 -9.97
N ALA A 295 2.86 11.18 -9.63
CA ALA A 295 1.56 10.75 -9.12
C ALA A 295 0.73 10.05 -10.23
N ARG A 296 0.98 10.36 -11.50
CA ARG A 296 0.33 9.69 -12.65
C ARG A 296 0.92 8.31 -12.92
N LEU A 297 2.23 8.14 -12.71
CA LEU A 297 2.93 6.86 -12.81
C LEU A 297 2.62 5.93 -11.63
N SER A 298 2.53 6.44 -10.40
CA SER A 298 2.09 5.64 -9.23
C SER A 298 0.64 5.15 -9.33
N ARG A 299 -0.24 5.87 -10.05
CA ARG A 299 -1.61 5.41 -10.37
C ARG A 299 -1.67 4.16 -11.25
N LYS A 300 -0.56 3.79 -11.91
CA LYS A 300 -0.48 2.62 -12.80
C LYS A 300 0.23 1.42 -12.16
N VAL A 301 0.73 1.56 -10.93
CA VAL A 301 1.56 0.54 -10.25
C VAL A 301 0.86 -0.05 -9.01
N ILE A 302 -0.43 0.23 -8.82
CA ILE A 302 -1.30 -0.48 -7.86
C ILE A 302 -2.45 -1.10 -8.62
#